data_AF-A0A1W9GKR6-F1
#
_entry.id   AF-A0A1W9GKR6-F1
#
_cell.length_a   1.000
_cell.length_b   1.000
_cell.length_c   1.000
_cell.angle_alpha   90.00
_cell.angle_beta   90.00
_cell.angle_gamma   90.00
#
_symmetry.space_group_name_H-M   'P 1'
#
loop_
_entity.id
_entity.type
_entity.pdbx_description
1 polymer ?
#
loop_
_entity_poly.entity_id
_entity_poly.type
_entity_poly.pdbx_seq_one_letter_code
_entity_poly.pdbx_strand_id
1 'polypeptide(L)' 'MTCTRCDGLMVSEWICDLQGMSSDLCAEGYRCLLCGNIIDRTILENRRPSTNATEPLTGSSPYMPRLVAA' A
#
# COMPACT_ATOMS: atom_id res chain seq x y z
N MET A 1 4.36 -2.17 17.74
CA MET A 1 4.46 -2.79 16.40
C MET A 1 5.58 -2.11 15.63
N THR A 2 6.33 -2.84 14.81
CA THR A 2 7.53 -2.35 14.11
C THR A 2 7.29 -2.39 12.60
N CYS A 3 7.74 -1.36 11.88
CA CYS A 3 7.54 -1.23 10.44
C CYS A 3 8.40 -2.24 9.66
N THR A 4 7.77 -3.08 8.84
CA THR A 4 8.46 -4.09 8.02
C THR A 4 9.37 -3.52 6.92
N ARG A 5 9.33 -2.20 6.68
CA ARG A 5 10.16 -1.53 5.64
C ARG A 5 11.41 -0.86 6.19
N CYS A 6 11.39 -0.40 7.43
CA CYS A 6 12.45 0.46 7.97
C CYS A 6 12.70 0.28 9.47
N ASP A 7 12.06 -0.69 10.10
CA ASP A 7 12.10 -0.96 11.54
C ASP A 7 11.65 0.23 12.44
N GLY A 8 10.99 1.22 11.84
CA GLY A 8 10.44 2.37 12.55
C GLY A 8 9.19 2.06 13.37
N LEU A 9 8.84 2.99 14.27
CA LEU A 9 7.64 2.91 15.10
C LEU A 9 6.38 2.98 14.23
N MET A 10 5.44 2.05 14.47
CA MET A 10 4.08 2.11 13.92
C MET A 10 3.07 2.51 15.00
N VAL A 11 2.19 3.44 14.66
CA VAL A 11 1.16 4.00 15.55
C VAL A 11 -0.22 3.75 14.94
N SER A 12 -1.22 3.42 15.77
CA SER A 12 -2.61 3.26 15.32
C SER A 12 -3.20 4.62 14.93
N GLU A 13 -3.94 4.65 13.83
CA GLU A 13 -4.68 5.81 13.35
C GLU A 13 -5.97 5.39 12.63
N TRP A 14 -6.93 6.32 12.55
CA TRP A 14 -8.09 6.20 11.66
C TRP A 14 -7.74 6.75 10.28
N ILE A 15 -7.86 5.92 9.26
CA ILE A 15 -7.55 6.24 7.88
C ILE A 15 -8.88 6.38 7.14
N CYS A 16 -9.23 7.61 6.74
CA CYS A 16 -10.51 7.89 6.09
C CYS A 16 -10.35 8.12 4.59
N ASP A 17 -11.18 7.44 3.81
CA ASP A 17 -11.32 7.70 2.39
C ASP A 17 -12.34 8.81 2.17
N LEU A 18 -11.85 10.04 2.07
CA LEU A 18 -12.67 11.22 1.84
C LEU A 18 -13.31 11.28 0.45
N GLN A 19 -12.85 10.44 -0.50
CA GLN A 19 -13.40 10.38 -1.86
C GLN A 19 -14.51 9.31 -2.00
N GLY A 20 -14.71 8.48 -0.96
CA GLY A 20 -15.78 7.47 -0.95
C GLY A 20 -15.60 6.34 -1.96
N MET A 21 -14.35 6.03 -2.32
CA MET A 21 -14.00 4.92 -3.22
C MET A 21 -14.04 3.57 -2.50
N SER A 22 -13.91 3.59 -1.17
CA SER A 22 -14.11 2.47 -0.25
C SER A 22 -15.57 2.37 0.21
N SER A 23 -16.05 1.14 0.44
CA SER A 23 -17.36 0.89 1.07
C SER A 23 -17.43 1.46 2.49
N ASP A 24 -16.30 1.48 3.19
CA ASP A 24 -16.16 2.03 4.52
C ASP A 24 -15.47 3.40 4.46
N LEU A 25 -16.07 4.41 5.10
CA LEU A 25 -15.56 5.79 5.12
C LEU A 25 -14.21 5.90 5.84
N CYS A 26 -14.01 5.10 6.89
CA CYS A 26 -12.78 5.07 7.66
C CYS A 26 -12.46 3.64 8.11
N ALA A 27 -11.17 3.31 8.14
CA ALA A 27 -10.64 2.06 8.65
C ALA A 27 -9.60 2.32 9.74
N GLU A 28 -9.56 1.46 10.76
CA GLU A 28 -8.45 1.45 11.71
C GLU A 28 -7.22 0.81 11.05
N GLY A 29 -6.08 1.47 11.14
CA GLY A 29 -4.82 0.99 10.61
C GLY A 29 -3.63 1.51 11.39
N TYR A 30 -2.43 1.23 10.88
CA TYR A 30 -1.18 1.69 11.46
C TYR A 30 -0.33 2.41 10.43
N ARG A 31 0.24 3.55 10.83
CA ARG A 31 1.22 4.31 10.05
C ARG A 31 2.59 4.28 10.69
N CYS A 32 3.60 4.05 9.89
CA CYS A 32 4.98 4.27 10.31
C CYS A 32 5.31 5.76 10.31
N LEU A 33 5.80 6.27 11.44
CA LEU A 33 6.18 7.69 11.57
C LEU A 33 7.48 8.05 10.81
N LEU A 34 8.28 7.05 10.42
CA LEU A 34 9.55 7.29 9.72
C LEU A 34 9.41 7.25 8.20
N CYS A 35 8.83 6.17 7.65
CA CYS A 35 8.75 5.98 6.20
C CYS A 35 7.35 6.13 5.61
N GLY A 36 6.34 6.38 6.44
CA GLY A 36 4.95 6.54 6.00
C GLY A 36 4.28 5.25 5.53
N ASN A 37 4.88 4.07 5.73
CA ASN A 37 4.23 2.81 5.40
C ASN A 37 2.92 2.66 6.18
N ILE A 38 1.85 2.32 5.47
CA ILE A 38 0.52 2.11 6.01
C ILE A 38 0.17 0.62 5.92
N ILE A 39 -0.43 0.09 6.97
CA ILE A 39 -1.05 -1.23 7.00
C ILE A 39 -2.42 -1.14 7.67
N ASP A 40 -3.41 -1.75 7.06
CA ASP A 40 -4.71 -2.03 7.64
C ASP A 40 -5.08 -3.48 7.32
N ARG A 41 -6.26 -3.91 7.75
CA ARG A 41 -6.76 -5.26 7.48
C ARG A 41 -6.80 -5.58 5.98
N THR A 42 -7.34 -4.68 5.17
CA THR A 42 -7.52 -4.84 3.72
C THR A 42 -6.17 -4.93 2.99
N ILE A 43 -5.22 -4.07 3.35
CA ILE A 43 -3.85 -4.07 2.83
C ILE A 43 -3.17 -5.41 3.16
N LEU A 44 -3.32 -5.91 4.39
CA LEU A 44 -2.74 -7.19 4.79
C LEU A 44 -3.38 -8.34 4.03
N GLU A 45 -4.70 -8.35 3.87
CA GLU A 45 -5.44 -9.35 3.10
C GLU A 45 -4.99 -9.36 1.63
N ASN A 46 -4.84 -8.19 0.99
CA ASN A 46 -4.37 -8.06 -0.38
C ASN A 46 -2.88 -8.43 -0.56
N ARG A 47 -2.06 -8.31 0.50
CA ARG A 47 -0.65 -8.72 0.49
C ARG A 47 -0.44 -10.20 0.80
N ARG A 48 -1.48 -10.93 1.22
CA ARG A 48 -1.34 -12.37 1.44
C ARG A 48 -0.95 -13.04 0.12
N PRO A 49 0.10 -13.87 0.10
CA PRO A 49 0.46 -14.61 -1.10
C PRO A 49 -0.74 -15.44 -1.56
N SER A 50 -1.21 -15.21 -2.78
CA SER A 50 -2.17 -16.11 -3.41
C SER A 50 -1.45 -17.43 -3.68
N THR A 51 -2.07 -18.55 -3.30
CA THR A 51 -1.55 -19.90 -3.59
C THR A 51 -1.50 -20.20 -5.09
N ASN A 52 -2.15 -19.37 -5.92
CA ASN A 52 -1.92 -19.33 -7.35
C ASN A 52 -0.72 -18.42 -7.61
N ALA A 53 0.46 -19.04 -7.72
CA ALA A 53 1.70 -18.38 -8.09
C ALA A 53 1.47 -17.51 -9.33
N THR A 54 1.70 -16.21 -9.19
CA THR A 54 1.93 -15.35 -10.35
C THR A 54 3.31 -15.75 -10.87
N GLU A 55 3.34 -16.41 -12.03
CA GLU A 55 4.54 -16.52 -12.87
C GLU A 55 5.29 -15.17 -12.84
N PRO A 56 6.61 -15.14 -12.59
CA PRO A 56 7.35 -13.90 -12.60
C PRO A 56 7.19 -13.26 -13.98
N LEU A 57 6.48 -12.13 -14.05
CA LEU A 57 6.43 -11.32 -15.25
C LEU A 57 7.85 -10.80 -15.52
N THR A 58 8.64 -11.55 -16.27
CA THR A 58 9.77 -11.05 -17.04
C THR A 58 9.23 -10.16 -18.14
N GLY A 59 8.64 -9.03 -17.76
CA GLY A 59 8.17 -7.99 -18.65
C GLY A 59 9.22 -6.90 -18.70
N SER A 60 10.08 -6.94 -19.72
CA SER A 60 10.84 -5.77 -20.15
C SER A 60 9.86 -4.64 -20.47
N SER A 61 9.65 -3.72 -19.53
CA SER A 61 8.86 -2.52 -19.75
C SER A 61 9.76 -1.48 -20.41
N PRO A 62 9.54 -1.09 -21.68
CA PRO A 62 10.19 0.10 -22.21
C PRO A 62 9.56 1.29 -21.48
N TYR A 63 10.35 1.92 -20.64
CA TYR A 63 10.03 3.21 -20.02
C TYR A 63 9.58 4.18 -21.11
N MET A 64 8.29 4.49 -21.16
CA MET A 64 7.76 5.61 -21.96
C MET A 64 7.85 6.86 -21.09
N PRO A 65 8.69 7.85 -21.42
CA PRO A 65 8.62 9.16 -20.78
C PRO A 65 7.32 9.81 -21.23
N ARG A 66 6.48 10.24 -20.28
CA ARG A 66 5.34 11.11 -20.55
C ARG A 66 5.84 12.38 -21.25
N LEU A 67 5.40 12.59 -22.50
CA LEU A 67 5.52 13.88 -23.18
C LEU A 67 4.69 14.90 -22.40
N VAL A 68 5.35 15.92 -21.85
CA VAL A 68 4.71 17.13 -21.34
C VAL A 68 4.50 18.04 -22.54
N ALA A 69 3.25 18.26 -22.94
CA ALA A 69 2.94 19.31 -23.90
C ALA A 69 3.14 20.68 -23.22
N ALA A 70 3.90 21.55 -23.89
CA ALA A 70 4.14 22.94 -23.50
C ALA A 70 2.98 23.84 -23.91
#